data_AF-A6FC72-F1
#
_entry.id   AF-A6FC72-F1
#
_cell.length_a   1.000
_cell.length_b   1.000
_cell.length_c   1.000
_cell.angle_alpha   90.00
_cell.angle_beta   90.00
_cell.angle_gamma   90.00
#
_symmetry.space_group_name_H-M   'P 1'
#
loop_
_entity.id
_entity.type
_entity.pdbx_description
1 polymer ?
#
loop_
_entity_poly.entity_id
_entity_poly.type
_entity_poly.pdbx_seq_one_letter_code
_entity_poly.pdbx_strand_id
1 'polypeptide(L)'
;MTIEQNIAELVQASNNLTGVVDGKIQEIDSKVTSAEQKFNGLNDELISNLGFVALNYNSDFLDVHTLAENALGSENTYPIGMGVGGGRNDCFKSEMISVVSGSEPSSRDVDVKELLTFMGIGSSLHFSSAFNILKLTVLDASFMDLGGYDFFIPQQHVKRSPNASFMAYIKSVGDMRWRGAVNNEWQQIVDHHSTDNPGSYTHIDINFQNAKVGDIFYLALPTITVGHFPKSKKHGNLYNPKTELIRKFEV
;
A
#
# COMPACT_ATOMS: atom_id res chain seq x y z
N MET A 1 -73.35 -22.88 -16.48
CA MET A 1 -71.91 -23.09 -16.72
C MET A 1 -71.63 -24.58 -16.63
N THR A 2 -71.02 -25.17 -17.66
CA THR A 2 -70.62 -26.58 -17.64
C THR A 2 -69.22 -26.71 -17.02
N ILE A 3 -68.86 -27.92 -16.60
CA ILE A 3 -67.52 -28.21 -16.07
C ILE A 3 -66.45 -27.90 -17.11
N GLU A 4 -66.70 -28.17 -18.41
CA GLU A 4 -65.73 -27.84 -19.47
C GLU A 4 -65.50 -26.33 -19.60
N GLN A 5 -66.56 -25.53 -19.43
CA GLN A 5 -66.46 -24.07 -19.46
C GLN A 5 -65.59 -23.54 -18.32
N ASN A 6 -65.79 -24.06 -17.10
CA ASN A 6 -64.99 -23.67 -15.93
C ASN A 6 -63.51 -24.08 -16.08
N ILE A 7 -63.22 -25.23 -16.69
CA ILE A 7 -61.84 -25.69 -16.95
C ILE A 7 -61.14 -24.79 -17.98
N ALA A 8 -61.84 -24.42 -19.06
CA ALA A 8 -61.29 -23.52 -20.07
C ALA A 8 -60.96 -22.13 -19.51
N GLU A 9 -61.85 -21.57 -18.69
CA GLU A 9 -61.63 -20.29 -18.00
C GLU A 9 -60.44 -20.35 -17.04
N LEU A 10 -60.29 -21.46 -16.30
CA LEU A 10 -59.15 -21.66 -15.39
C LEU A 10 -57.82 -21.74 -16.14
N VAL A 11 -57.77 -22.48 -17.26
CA VAL A 11 -56.56 -22.58 -18.10
C VAL A 11 -56.19 -21.21 -18.66
N GLN A 12 -57.18 -20.44 -19.13
CA GLN A 12 -56.93 -19.08 -19.63
C GLN A 12 -56.40 -18.16 -18.52
N ALA A 13 -56.99 -18.20 -17.32
CA ALA A 13 -56.52 -17.44 -16.18
C ALA A 13 -55.09 -17.83 -15.77
N SER A 14 -54.77 -19.13 -15.78
CA SER A 14 -53.42 -19.62 -15.50
C SER A 14 -52.40 -19.13 -16.54
N ASN A 15 -52.73 -19.18 -17.83
CA ASN A 15 -51.83 -18.69 -18.89
C ASN A 15 -51.61 -17.18 -18.80
N ASN A 16 -52.65 -16.42 -18.48
CA ASN A 16 -52.55 -14.98 -18.24
C ASN A 16 -51.66 -14.68 -17.03
N LEU A 17 -51.81 -15.44 -15.93
CA LEU A 17 -50.96 -15.29 -14.76
C LEU A 17 -49.51 -15.61 -15.08
N THR A 18 -49.23 -16.71 -15.80
CA THR A 18 -47.86 -17.06 -16.22
C THR A 18 -47.24 -15.93 -17.06
N GLY A 19 -47.97 -15.39 -18.04
CA GLY A 19 -47.47 -14.27 -18.84
C GLY A 19 -47.19 -13.01 -18.02
N VAL A 20 -48.04 -12.69 -17.03
CA VAL A 20 -47.81 -11.57 -16.10
C VAL A 20 -46.60 -11.84 -15.20
N VAL A 21 -46.44 -13.07 -14.71
CA VAL A 21 -45.31 -13.46 -13.86
C VAL A 21 -44.00 -13.38 -14.65
N ASP A 22 -43.95 -13.94 -15.86
CA ASP A 22 -42.76 -13.89 -16.72
C ASP A 22 -42.36 -12.45 -17.05
N GLY A 23 -43.35 -11.59 -17.39
CA GLY A 23 -43.11 -10.16 -17.62
C GLY A 23 -42.54 -9.47 -16.38
N LYS A 24 -43.08 -9.76 -15.19
CA LYS A 24 -42.56 -9.21 -13.93
C LYS A 24 -41.16 -9.70 -13.60
N ILE A 25 -40.84 -10.96 -13.88
CA ILE A 25 -39.49 -11.51 -13.67
C ILE A 25 -38.48 -10.76 -14.55
N GLN A 26 -38.77 -10.58 -15.84
CA GLN A 26 -37.91 -9.83 -16.76
C GLN A 26 -37.70 -8.37 -16.32
N GLU A 27 -38.76 -7.70 -15.85
CA GLU A 27 -38.65 -6.35 -15.28
C GLU A 27 -37.75 -6.31 -14.04
N ILE A 28 -37.86 -7.31 -13.16
CA ILE A 28 -37.04 -7.41 -11.95
C ILE A 28 -35.57 -7.63 -12.34
N ASP A 29 -35.27 -8.57 -13.24
CA ASP A 29 -33.91 -8.86 -13.67
C ASP A 29 -33.24 -7.63 -14.31
N SER A 30 -34.00 -6.89 -15.13
CA SER A 30 -33.54 -5.63 -15.73
C SER A 30 -33.25 -4.55 -14.68
N LYS A 31 -34.11 -4.42 -13.66
CA LYS A 31 -33.92 -3.48 -12.55
C LYS A 31 -32.72 -3.85 -11.68
N VAL A 32 -32.52 -5.13 -11.39
CA VAL A 32 -31.37 -5.64 -10.63
C VAL A 32 -30.08 -5.37 -11.40
N THR A 33 -30.02 -5.74 -12.68
CA THR A 33 -28.85 -5.48 -13.54
C THR A 33 -28.51 -3.98 -13.60
N SER A 34 -29.53 -3.13 -13.76
CA SER A 34 -29.34 -1.67 -13.79
C SER A 34 -28.84 -1.12 -12.45
N ALA A 35 -29.31 -1.66 -11.33
CA ALA A 35 -28.86 -1.27 -10.00
C ALA A 35 -27.40 -1.69 -9.76
N GLU A 36 -27.02 -2.91 -10.16
CA GLU A 36 -25.64 -3.39 -10.11
C GLU A 36 -24.70 -2.50 -10.92
N GLN A 37 -25.08 -2.15 -12.15
CA GLN A 37 -24.30 -1.25 -13.00
C GLN A 37 -24.13 0.14 -12.37
N LYS A 38 -25.20 0.71 -11.80
CA LYS A 38 -25.13 2.00 -11.09
C LYS A 38 -24.24 1.94 -9.86
N PHE A 39 -24.31 0.86 -9.09
CA PHE A 39 -23.49 0.69 -7.90
C PHE A 39 -22.01 0.54 -8.23
N ASN A 40 -21.69 -0.29 -9.24
CA ASN A 40 -20.32 -0.44 -9.73
C ASN A 40 -19.77 0.87 -10.29
N GLY A 41 -20.58 1.60 -11.07
CA GLY A 41 -20.21 2.92 -11.58
C GLY A 41 -19.94 3.94 -10.48
N LEU A 42 -20.78 3.98 -9.43
CA LEU A 42 -20.56 4.84 -8.27
C LEU A 42 -19.24 4.50 -7.55
N ASN A 43 -18.92 3.22 -7.38
CA ASN A 43 -17.68 2.80 -6.74
C ASN A 43 -16.44 3.26 -7.53
N ASP A 44 -16.46 3.10 -8.85
CA ASP A 44 -15.38 3.54 -9.74
C ASP A 44 -15.25 5.08 -9.74
N GLU A 45 -16.37 5.81 -9.76
CA GLU A 45 -16.41 7.26 -9.63
C GLU A 45 -15.83 7.74 -8.31
N LEU A 46 -16.22 7.13 -7.17
CA LEU A 46 -15.68 7.49 -5.85
C LEU A 46 -14.16 7.26 -5.79
N ILE A 47 -13.66 6.15 -6.34
CA ILE A 47 -12.23 5.85 -6.44
C ILE A 47 -11.49 6.85 -7.36
N SER A 48 -12.14 7.34 -8.40
CA SER A 48 -11.52 8.27 -9.36
C SER A 48 -11.57 9.73 -8.89
N ASN A 49 -12.65 10.13 -8.20
CA ASN A 49 -12.94 11.52 -7.87
C ASN A 49 -12.50 11.92 -6.46
N LEU A 50 -12.45 10.98 -5.51
CA LEU A 50 -11.84 11.24 -4.20
C LEU A 50 -10.33 11.14 -4.35
N GLY A 51 -9.67 12.30 -4.44
CA GLY A 51 -8.22 12.35 -4.32
C GLY A 51 -7.80 11.75 -2.98
N PHE A 52 -7.12 10.61 -3.01
CA PHE A 52 -6.56 10.02 -1.79
C PHE A 52 -5.33 10.84 -1.39
N VAL A 53 -5.45 11.60 -0.30
CA VAL A 53 -4.30 12.26 0.31
C VAL A 53 -3.57 11.26 1.18
N ALA A 54 -2.35 10.93 0.78
CA ALA A 54 -1.41 10.18 1.59
C ALA A 54 -0.81 11.13 2.62
N LEU A 55 -1.32 11.09 3.86
CA LEU A 55 -0.77 11.87 4.97
C LEU A 55 0.51 11.20 5.48
N ASN A 56 1.62 11.81 5.12
CA ASN A 56 2.97 11.27 5.29
C ASN A 56 3.69 11.98 6.41
N TYR A 57 3.54 11.54 7.66
CA TYR A 57 4.18 12.26 8.77
C TYR A 57 5.71 12.07 8.87
N ASN A 58 6.27 10.98 8.31
CA ASN A 58 7.71 10.66 8.34
C ASN A 58 8.20 9.82 7.13
N SER A 59 7.38 9.65 6.09
CA SER A 59 7.55 8.58 5.10
C SER A 59 8.39 8.92 3.88
N ASP A 60 8.81 10.18 3.73
CA ASP A 60 9.73 10.59 2.66
C ASP A 60 11.18 10.19 2.94
N PHE A 61 11.50 9.77 4.18
CA PHE A 61 12.84 9.40 4.61
C PHE A 61 13.93 10.45 4.33
N LEU A 62 13.56 11.73 4.22
CA LEU A 62 14.53 12.81 4.01
C LEU A 62 15.26 13.20 5.30
N ASP A 63 14.61 13.08 6.46
CA ASP A 63 15.26 13.29 7.76
C ASP A 63 15.92 11.99 8.21
N VAL A 64 17.25 11.98 8.27
CA VAL A 64 18.06 10.79 8.57
C VAL A 64 19.04 11.05 9.70
N HIS A 65 19.51 9.97 10.32
CA HIS A 65 20.62 10.00 11.26
C HIS A 65 21.57 8.84 10.94
N THR A 66 22.86 9.10 11.10
CA THR A 66 23.91 8.11 10.86
C THR A 66 24.49 7.68 12.21
N LEU A 67 24.53 6.38 12.43
CA LEU A 67 25.17 5.78 13.59
C LEU A 67 26.66 5.58 13.30
N ALA A 68 27.45 5.47 14.37
CA ALA A 68 28.85 5.06 14.26
C ALA A 68 28.95 3.66 13.60
N GLU A 69 30.14 3.34 13.10
CA GLU A 69 30.44 2.03 12.52
C GLU A 69 29.98 0.88 13.43
N ASN A 70 29.27 -0.06 12.83
CA ASN A 70 28.81 -1.27 13.49
C ASN A 70 29.96 -2.28 13.64
N ALA A 71 29.70 -3.42 14.28
CA ALA A 71 30.72 -4.46 14.51
C ALA A 71 31.37 -5.02 13.23
N LEU A 72 30.74 -4.83 12.06
CA LEU A 72 31.22 -5.26 10.74
C LEU A 72 31.78 -4.10 9.91
N GLY A 73 32.04 -2.94 10.51
CA GLY A 73 32.69 -1.79 9.88
C GLY A 73 31.80 -1.01 8.92
N SER A 74 30.47 -1.08 9.08
CA SER A 74 29.52 -0.30 8.28
C SER A 74 28.89 0.84 9.08
N GLU A 75 28.97 2.05 8.56
CA GLU A 75 28.18 3.19 9.04
C GLU A 75 26.74 3.06 8.53
N ASN A 76 25.79 2.98 9.45
CA ASN A 76 24.38 2.80 9.12
C ASN A 76 23.62 4.11 9.19
N THR A 77 22.96 4.47 8.09
CA THR A 77 22.07 5.64 8.04
C THR A 77 20.62 5.18 8.03
N TYR A 78 19.82 5.71 8.96
CA TYR A 78 18.41 5.37 9.10
C TYR A 78 17.52 6.62 9.09
N PRO A 79 16.28 6.51 8.61
CA PRO A 79 15.27 7.55 8.81
C PRO A 79 15.06 7.84 10.30
N ILE A 80 14.87 9.12 10.65
CA ILE A 80 14.56 9.49 12.03
C ILE A 80 13.24 8.84 12.45
N GLY A 81 13.27 8.12 13.58
CA GLY A 81 12.13 7.39 14.13
C GLY A 81 11.99 5.95 13.59
N MET A 82 12.89 5.50 12.72
CA MET A 82 13.01 4.08 12.37
C MET A 82 13.42 3.29 13.60
N GLY A 83 12.72 2.20 13.88
CA GLY A 83 13.12 1.26 14.93
C GLY A 83 14.09 0.24 14.39
N VAL A 84 15.16 -0.03 15.14
CA VAL A 84 16.10 -1.11 14.87
C VAL A 84 16.03 -2.09 16.04
N GLY A 85 15.74 -3.35 15.75
CA GLY A 85 15.67 -4.40 16.76
C GLY A 85 17.02 -4.61 17.45
N GLY A 86 17.00 -5.08 18.70
CA GLY A 86 18.23 -5.38 19.44
C GLY A 86 19.14 -6.34 18.65
N GLY A 87 20.41 -5.98 18.52
CA GLY A 87 21.40 -6.75 17.75
C GLY A 87 21.33 -6.62 16.23
N ARG A 88 20.30 -5.95 15.66
CA ARG A 88 20.17 -5.85 14.19
C ARG A 88 21.11 -4.83 13.56
N ASN A 89 21.50 -3.78 14.28
CA ASN A 89 22.40 -2.77 13.71
C ASN A 89 23.72 -3.39 13.20
N ASP A 90 24.24 -4.41 13.89
CA ASP A 90 25.48 -5.09 13.52
C ASP A 90 25.30 -6.08 12.35
N CYS A 91 24.07 -6.46 12.04
CA CYS A 91 23.76 -7.45 11.00
C CYS A 91 23.49 -6.84 9.62
N PHE A 92 23.38 -5.52 9.52
CA PHE A 92 22.99 -4.83 8.28
C PHE A 92 23.91 -3.67 7.94
N LYS A 93 24.00 -3.39 6.64
CA LYS A 93 24.39 -2.09 6.09
C LYS A 93 23.13 -1.34 5.66
N SER A 94 22.93 -0.12 6.16
CA SER A 94 21.77 0.73 5.85
C SER A 94 22.16 2.00 5.12
N GLU A 95 21.57 2.21 3.95
CA GLU A 95 21.87 3.32 3.04
C GLU A 95 20.59 4.00 2.55
N MET A 96 20.70 5.29 2.19
CA MET A 96 19.61 6.09 1.64
C MET A 96 19.91 6.43 0.18
N ILE A 97 19.03 6.02 -0.73
CA ILE A 97 19.12 6.38 -2.15
C ILE A 97 18.17 7.56 -2.40
N SER A 98 18.73 8.71 -2.78
CA SER A 98 17.94 9.92 -3.03
C SER A 98 17.13 9.85 -4.31
N VAL A 99 15.84 10.22 -4.21
CA VAL A 99 14.92 10.38 -5.34
C VAL A 99 14.55 11.86 -5.47
N VAL A 100 15.09 12.50 -6.50
CA VAL A 100 15.02 13.96 -6.66
C VAL A 100 14.25 14.33 -7.93
N SER A 101 13.23 15.16 -7.77
CA SER A 101 12.45 15.75 -8.87
C SER A 101 13.30 16.77 -9.64
N GLY A 102 13.14 16.83 -10.95
CA GLY A 102 13.96 17.68 -11.83
C GLY A 102 15.29 17.06 -12.26
N SER A 103 15.62 15.85 -11.78
CA SER A 103 16.74 15.07 -12.31
C SER A 103 16.36 14.40 -13.64
N GLU A 104 17.28 14.44 -14.60
CA GLU A 104 17.11 13.76 -15.89
C GLU A 104 16.77 12.28 -15.69
N PRO A 105 15.68 11.75 -16.29
CA PRO A 105 15.30 10.36 -16.10
C PRO A 105 16.42 9.34 -16.38
N SER A 106 17.29 9.64 -17.34
CA SER A 106 18.41 8.78 -17.73
C SER A 106 19.58 8.79 -16.74
N SER A 107 19.72 9.81 -15.88
CA SER A 107 20.84 9.92 -14.92
C SER A 107 20.51 9.35 -13.54
N ARG A 108 19.24 9.01 -13.28
CA ARG A 108 18.79 8.42 -12.02
C ARG A 108 19.45 7.07 -11.73
N ASP A 109 19.59 6.75 -10.45
CA ASP A 109 19.98 5.43 -9.97
C ASP A 109 19.06 4.34 -10.56
N VAL A 110 19.60 3.13 -10.77
CA VAL A 110 18.87 2.03 -11.41
C VAL A 110 17.61 1.64 -10.63
N ASP A 111 17.71 1.53 -9.31
CA ASP A 111 16.57 1.14 -8.47
C ASP A 111 15.51 2.25 -8.44
N VAL A 112 15.94 3.51 -8.53
CA VAL A 112 15.06 4.69 -8.63
C VAL A 112 14.32 4.71 -9.97
N LYS A 113 15.00 4.42 -11.08
CA LYS A 113 14.36 4.33 -12.41
C LYS A 113 13.28 3.26 -12.44
N GLU A 114 13.59 2.09 -11.90
CA GLU A 114 12.66 0.98 -11.84
C GLU A 114 11.43 1.32 -10.98
N LEU A 115 11.64 1.90 -9.78
CA LEU A 115 10.55 2.31 -8.91
C LEU A 115 9.65 3.36 -9.58
N LEU A 116 10.23 4.43 -10.11
CA LEU A 116 9.45 5.50 -10.73
C LEU A 116 8.70 5.01 -11.97
N THR A 117 9.29 4.08 -12.74
CA THR A 117 8.60 3.42 -13.86
C THR A 117 7.44 2.58 -13.37
N PHE A 118 7.62 1.80 -12.30
CA PHE A 118 6.54 1.03 -11.68
C PHE A 118 5.39 1.91 -11.15
N MET A 119 5.72 3.10 -10.64
CA MET A 119 4.75 4.12 -10.21
C MET A 119 4.03 4.82 -11.38
N GLY A 120 4.49 4.62 -12.63
CA GLY A 120 3.95 5.28 -13.82
C GLY A 120 4.47 6.71 -14.06
N ILE A 121 5.55 7.12 -13.37
CA ILE A 121 6.16 8.47 -13.47
C ILE A 121 7.63 8.44 -13.95
N GLY A 122 8.12 7.28 -14.38
CA GLY A 122 9.54 7.05 -14.71
C GLY A 122 10.11 7.99 -15.77
N SER A 123 9.30 8.37 -16.77
CA SER A 123 9.71 9.29 -17.85
C SER A 123 9.54 10.77 -17.50
N SER A 124 8.84 11.10 -16.40
CA SER A 124 8.59 12.48 -16.01
C SER A 124 9.84 13.10 -15.41
N LEU A 125 10.21 14.29 -15.89
CA LEU A 125 11.29 15.10 -15.31
C LEU A 125 10.90 15.58 -13.90
N HIS A 126 9.66 16.04 -13.75
CA HIS A 126 9.12 16.57 -12.51
C HIS A 126 8.04 15.68 -11.92
N PHE A 127 8.09 15.48 -10.61
CA PHE A 127 7.06 14.87 -9.77
C PHE A 127 6.93 15.65 -8.45
N SER A 128 5.88 15.36 -7.69
CA SER A 128 5.35 16.22 -6.62
C SER A 128 6.31 16.51 -5.47
N SER A 129 7.22 15.59 -5.11
CA SER A 129 8.18 15.79 -4.02
C SER A 129 9.34 14.81 -4.08
N ALA A 130 10.50 15.23 -3.56
CA ALA A 130 11.63 14.35 -3.35
C ALA A 130 11.39 13.41 -2.15
N PHE A 131 12.04 12.26 -2.16
CA PHE A 131 12.04 11.28 -1.07
C PHE A 131 13.30 10.42 -1.16
N ASN A 132 13.57 9.59 -0.16
CA ASN A 132 14.65 8.60 -0.18
C ASN A 132 14.10 7.17 -0.15
N ILE A 133 14.85 6.24 -0.74
CA ILE A 133 14.63 4.80 -0.63
C ILE A 133 15.60 4.26 0.41
N LEU A 134 15.08 3.53 1.40
CA LEU A 134 15.89 2.77 2.36
C LEU A 134 16.38 1.49 1.70
N LYS A 135 17.71 1.31 1.64
CA LYS A 135 18.38 0.10 1.19
C LYS A 135 19.05 -0.56 2.39
N LEU A 136 18.64 -1.79 2.68
CA LEU A 136 19.23 -2.64 3.73
C LEU A 136 19.95 -3.80 3.06
N THR A 137 21.24 -3.96 3.31
CA THR A 137 22.03 -5.11 2.86
C THR A 137 22.36 -5.97 4.07
N VAL A 138 22.08 -7.27 3.99
CA VAL A 138 22.38 -8.23 5.06
C VAL A 138 23.89 -8.51 5.08
N LEU A 139 24.55 -8.23 6.20
CA LEU A 139 25.96 -8.51 6.43
C LEU A 139 26.16 -9.77 7.28
N ASP A 140 25.23 -10.03 8.19
CA ASP A 140 25.18 -11.24 9.02
C ASP A 140 23.72 -11.70 9.12
N ALA A 141 23.46 -12.99 8.91
CA ALA A 141 22.13 -13.57 8.97
C ALA A 141 21.72 -14.06 10.38
N SER A 142 22.60 -13.93 11.38
CA SER A 142 22.33 -14.36 12.77
C SER A 142 21.11 -13.70 13.41
N PHE A 143 20.70 -12.51 12.92
CA PHE A 143 19.49 -11.85 13.39
C PHE A 143 18.21 -12.68 13.18
N MET A 144 18.23 -13.63 12.23
CA MET A 144 17.10 -14.52 11.96
C MET A 144 16.72 -15.42 13.16
N ASP A 145 17.67 -15.66 14.08
CA ASP A 145 17.46 -16.46 15.29
C ASP A 145 16.98 -15.60 16.48
N LEU A 146 16.98 -14.28 16.34
CA LEU A 146 16.61 -13.36 17.40
C LEU A 146 15.09 -13.11 17.38
N GLY A 147 14.44 -13.17 18.55
CA GLY A 147 13.03 -12.80 18.68
C GLY A 147 12.77 -11.29 18.51
N GLY A 148 11.50 -10.93 18.29
CA GLY A 148 11.05 -9.55 18.14
C GLY A 148 11.06 -9.05 16.70
N TYR A 149 10.88 -7.74 16.52
CA TYR A 149 10.96 -7.09 15.21
C TYR A 149 12.41 -6.90 14.78
N ASP A 150 12.67 -6.97 13.46
CA ASP A 150 13.97 -6.57 12.92
C ASP A 150 14.04 -5.05 12.79
N PHE A 151 13.00 -4.47 12.21
CA PHE A 151 12.82 -3.03 12.14
C PHE A 151 11.36 -2.64 12.30
N PHE A 152 11.09 -1.38 12.61
CA PHE A 152 9.77 -0.81 12.40
C PHE A 152 9.86 0.54 11.71
N ILE A 153 8.84 0.89 10.93
CA ILE A 153 8.80 2.19 10.24
C ILE A 153 8.55 3.33 11.23
N PRO A 154 8.99 4.57 10.93
CA PRO A 154 8.60 5.73 11.71
C PRO A 154 7.07 5.85 11.83
N GLN A 155 6.57 6.11 13.05
CA GLN A 155 5.13 6.19 13.34
C GLN A 155 4.36 4.90 12.96
N GLN A 156 4.93 3.72 13.25
CA GLN A 156 4.42 2.38 12.93
C GLN A 156 2.96 2.05 13.33
N HIS A 157 2.30 2.86 14.15
CA HIS A 157 0.96 2.55 14.67
C HIS A 157 -0.14 2.94 13.68
N VAL A 158 -0.64 1.95 12.94
CA VAL A 158 -1.83 2.12 12.09
C VAL A 158 -3.08 2.01 12.97
N LYS A 159 -3.80 3.11 13.13
CA LYS A 159 -5.08 3.13 13.85
C LYS A 159 -6.13 2.39 13.03
N ARG A 160 -6.76 1.38 13.63
CA ARG A 160 -7.68 0.50 12.90
C ARG A 160 -9.13 0.98 12.95
N SER A 161 -9.46 1.92 13.85
CA SER A 161 -10.81 2.47 14.00
C SER A 161 -10.88 3.91 13.46
N PRO A 162 -11.86 4.26 12.61
CA PRO A 162 -12.79 3.33 11.95
C PRO A 162 -12.12 2.54 10.81
N ASN A 163 -11.17 3.17 10.10
CA ASN A 163 -10.47 2.57 8.98
C ASN A 163 -9.15 3.30 8.66
N ALA A 164 -8.13 2.54 8.30
CA ALA A 164 -6.87 3.07 7.76
C ALA A 164 -6.22 2.03 6.84
N SER A 165 -5.38 2.50 5.92
CA SER A 165 -4.55 1.64 5.10
C SER A 165 -3.07 1.94 5.34
N PHE A 166 -2.25 0.91 5.32
CA PHE A 166 -0.80 1.04 5.18
C PHE A 166 -0.43 0.77 3.72
N MET A 167 0.52 1.55 3.21
CA MET A 167 1.10 1.33 1.89
C MET A 167 2.60 1.51 1.92
N ALA A 168 3.31 0.80 1.06
CA ALA A 168 4.72 1.07 0.78
C ALA A 168 5.10 0.50 -0.58
N TYR A 169 6.24 0.92 -1.11
CA TYR A 169 6.90 0.19 -2.17
C TYR A 169 8.06 -0.59 -1.61
N ILE A 170 8.17 -1.85 -2.03
CA ILE A 170 9.22 -2.74 -1.60
C ILE A 170 9.83 -3.48 -2.78
N LYS A 171 11.10 -3.85 -2.64
CA LYS A 171 11.82 -4.75 -3.53
C LYS A 171 12.79 -5.57 -2.67
N SER A 172 12.95 -6.85 -2.96
CA SER A 172 13.97 -7.69 -2.36
C SER A 172 14.89 -8.22 -3.45
N VAL A 173 16.19 -8.32 -3.20
CA VAL A 173 17.16 -9.00 -4.07
C VAL A 173 17.78 -10.13 -3.26
N GLY A 174 17.65 -11.36 -3.76
CA GLY A 174 18.01 -12.57 -3.04
C GLY A 174 16.79 -13.30 -2.46
N ASP A 175 16.99 -14.02 -1.36
CA ASP A 175 15.96 -14.88 -0.76
C ASP A 175 15.18 -14.23 0.38
N MET A 176 15.68 -13.11 0.91
CA MET A 176 15.02 -12.30 1.94
C MET A 176 13.61 -11.85 1.51
N ARG A 177 12.62 -12.04 2.39
CA ARG A 177 11.22 -11.63 2.15
C ARG A 177 10.62 -10.85 3.31
N TRP A 178 9.72 -9.93 2.97
CA TRP A 178 8.75 -9.33 3.89
C TRP A 178 7.47 -8.97 3.12
N ARG A 179 6.29 -9.26 3.69
CA ARG A 179 4.96 -8.97 3.12
C ARG A 179 4.82 -9.28 1.62
N GLY A 180 5.31 -10.46 1.21
CA GLY A 180 5.15 -10.96 -0.15
C GLY A 180 6.13 -10.40 -1.18
N ALA A 181 7.20 -9.72 -0.74
CA ALA A 181 8.31 -9.28 -1.59
C ALA A 181 8.71 -10.37 -2.60
N VAL A 182 8.69 -10.02 -3.88
CA VAL A 182 9.19 -10.87 -4.97
C VAL A 182 10.61 -10.47 -5.30
N ASN A 183 11.44 -11.49 -5.54
CA ASN A 183 12.84 -11.30 -5.86
C ASN A 183 12.99 -10.46 -7.14
N ASN A 184 13.80 -9.42 -7.04
CA ASN A 184 14.21 -8.51 -8.09
C ASN A 184 13.09 -7.69 -8.75
N GLU A 185 11.94 -7.51 -8.08
CA GLU A 185 10.82 -6.71 -8.62
C GLU A 185 10.27 -5.73 -7.58
N TRP A 186 9.97 -4.51 -8.03
CA TRP A 186 9.23 -3.54 -7.23
C TRP A 186 7.77 -3.94 -7.11
N GLN A 187 7.24 -3.79 -5.91
CA GLN A 187 5.85 -4.09 -5.59
C GLN A 187 5.26 -3.01 -4.70
N GLN A 188 3.95 -2.84 -4.79
CA GLN A 188 3.18 -2.00 -3.88
C GLN A 188 2.48 -2.90 -2.87
N ILE A 189 2.73 -2.65 -1.59
CA ILE A 189 1.92 -3.21 -0.51
C ILE A 189 0.75 -2.25 -0.25
N VAL A 190 -0.45 -2.81 -0.07
CA VAL A 190 -1.62 -2.09 0.41
C VAL A 190 -2.37 -2.99 1.39
N ASP A 191 -2.30 -2.63 2.67
CA ASP A 191 -2.96 -3.35 3.76
C ASP A 191 -4.05 -2.48 4.37
N HIS A 192 -5.30 -2.90 4.24
CA HIS A 192 -6.43 -2.20 4.85
C HIS A 192 -6.75 -2.79 6.22
N HIS A 193 -6.95 -1.91 7.20
CA HIS A 193 -7.36 -2.25 8.53
C HIS A 193 -8.63 -1.50 8.92
N SER A 194 -9.60 -2.23 9.46
CA SER A 194 -10.84 -1.68 10.03
C SER A 194 -11.22 -2.44 11.30
N THR A 195 -11.95 -1.76 12.18
CA THR A 195 -12.62 -2.33 13.35
C THR A 195 -13.47 -1.24 14.02
N ASP A 196 -14.53 -1.67 14.72
CA ASP A 196 -15.41 -0.77 15.47
C ASP A 196 -14.89 -0.46 16.88
N ASN A 197 -13.73 -1.01 17.27
CA ASN A 197 -13.15 -0.83 18.60
C ASN A 197 -12.24 0.41 18.65
N PRO A 198 -12.63 1.51 19.33
CA PRO A 198 -11.80 2.70 19.44
C PRO A 198 -10.49 2.39 20.16
N GLY A 199 -9.39 3.04 19.74
CA GLY A 199 -8.07 2.86 20.32
C GLY A 199 -7.28 1.65 19.80
N SER A 200 -7.90 0.74 19.05
CA SER A 200 -7.22 -0.38 18.39
C SER A 200 -6.21 0.09 17.34
N TYR A 201 -5.10 -0.64 17.24
CA TYR A 201 -4.03 -0.35 16.29
C TYR A 201 -3.30 -1.62 15.88
N THR A 202 -2.53 -1.56 14.79
CA THR A 202 -1.53 -2.56 14.44
C THR A 202 -0.18 -1.89 14.28
N HIS A 203 0.89 -2.63 14.54
CA HIS A 203 2.24 -2.21 14.21
C HIS A 203 2.55 -2.56 12.77
N ILE A 204 3.37 -1.74 12.13
CA ILE A 204 4.06 -2.06 10.88
C ILE A 204 5.51 -2.42 11.23
N ASP A 205 5.67 -3.65 11.69
CA ASP A 205 6.96 -4.27 11.94
C ASP A 205 7.47 -4.95 10.67
N ILE A 206 8.76 -4.76 10.41
CA ILE A 206 9.55 -5.47 9.41
C ILE A 206 10.19 -6.66 10.10
N ASN A 207 9.78 -7.84 9.65
CA ASN A 207 10.30 -9.13 10.10
C ASN A 207 10.71 -9.89 8.86
N PHE A 208 12.00 -10.02 8.62
CA PHE A 208 12.51 -10.67 7.43
C PHE A 208 12.39 -12.18 7.56
N GLN A 209 12.20 -12.82 6.41
CA GLN A 209 12.15 -14.28 6.27
C GLN A 209 13.23 -14.71 5.31
N ASN A 210 13.89 -15.85 5.58
CA ASN A 210 14.86 -16.50 4.71
C ASN A 210 16.06 -15.62 4.29
N ALA A 211 16.41 -14.62 5.11
CA ALA A 211 17.50 -13.71 4.77
C ALA A 211 18.86 -14.42 4.78
N LYS A 212 19.69 -14.10 3.80
CA LYS A 212 21.08 -14.57 3.66
C LYS A 212 22.02 -13.38 3.55
N VAL A 213 23.28 -13.59 3.93
CA VAL A 213 24.34 -12.59 3.73
C VAL A 213 24.41 -12.21 2.25
N GLY A 214 24.38 -10.91 1.98
CA GLY A 214 24.35 -10.34 0.64
C GLY A 214 22.94 -10.04 0.10
N ASP A 215 21.88 -10.53 0.73
CA ASP A 215 20.52 -10.15 0.35
C ASP A 215 20.27 -8.66 0.59
N ILE A 216 19.42 -8.05 -0.24
CA ILE A 216 19.10 -6.62 -0.18
C ILE A 216 17.59 -6.43 -0.09
N PHE A 217 17.16 -5.52 0.78
CA PHE A 217 15.77 -5.08 0.86
C PHE A 217 15.68 -3.57 0.66
N TYR A 218 14.70 -3.16 -0.14
CA TYR A 218 14.39 -1.78 -0.43
C TYR A 218 13.01 -1.43 0.12
N LEU A 219 12.89 -0.27 0.76
CA LEU A 219 11.64 0.30 1.24
C LEU A 219 11.53 1.77 0.84
N ALA A 220 10.44 2.13 0.17
CA ALA A 220 10.14 3.50 -0.19
C ALA A 220 8.72 3.90 0.20
N LEU A 221 8.57 5.16 0.63
CA LEU A 221 7.29 5.82 0.88
C LEU A 221 6.32 5.04 1.81
N PRO A 222 6.76 4.48 2.96
CA PRO A 222 5.86 3.79 3.88
C PRO A 222 4.83 4.75 4.48
N THR A 223 3.59 4.63 4.04
CA THR A 223 2.53 5.62 4.22
C THR A 223 1.35 5.01 4.99
N ILE A 224 0.79 5.77 5.92
CA ILE A 224 -0.49 5.44 6.55
C ILE A 224 -1.53 6.41 6.02
N THR A 225 -2.57 5.89 5.38
CA THR A 225 -3.70 6.68 4.88
C THR A 225 -4.93 6.45 5.73
N VAL A 226 -5.72 7.50 5.93
CA VAL A 226 -7.06 7.35 6.52
C VAL A 226 -7.96 6.69 5.46
N GLY A 227 -8.79 5.74 5.87
CA GLY A 227 -9.68 5.04 4.97
C GLY A 227 -9.05 3.88 4.20
N HIS A 228 -9.77 3.41 3.17
CA HIS A 228 -9.36 2.31 2.32
C HIS A 228 -8.69 2.83 1.06
N PHE A 229 -7.38 2.60 0.93
CA PHE A 229 -6.67 2.93 -0.29
C PHE A 229 -6.90 1.86 -1.37
N PRO A 230 -7.33 2.25 -2.59
CA PRO A 230 -7.63 1.29 -3.65
C PRO A 230 -6.36 0.68 -4.24
N LYS A 231 -6.31 -0.66 -4.30
CA LYS A 231 -5.17 -1.41 -4.89
C LYS A 231 -4.92 -1.12 -6.37
N SER A 232 -5.89 -0.58 -7.09
CA SER A 232 -5.79 -0.20 -8.50
C SER A 232 -5.02 1.11 -8.71
N LYS A 233 -4.77 1.89 -7.66
CA LYS A 233 -4.03 3.14 -7.74
C LYS A 233 -2.60 2.92 -7.29
N LYS A 234 -1.65 3.41 -8.07
CA LYS A 234 -0.22 3.29 -7.74
C LYS A 234 0.18 4.30 -6.69
N HIS A 235 -0.35 5.52 -6.70
CA HIS A 235 0.04 6.54 -5.76
C HIS A 235 -1.05 7.60 -5.53
N GLY A 236 -1.06 8.20 -4.35
CA GLY A 236 -1.86 9.38 -4.02
C GLY A 236 -1.03 10.67 -4.07
N ASN A 237 -1.63 11.80 -3.73
CA ASN A 237 -0.86 13.02 -3.52
C ASN A 237 0.00 12.87 -2.27
N LEU A 238 1.33 12.94 -2.43
CA LEU A 238 2.29 12.97 -1.34
C LEU A 238 2.15 14.29 -0.58
N TYR A 239 1.58 14.26 0.62
CA TYR A 239 1.56 15.41 1.51
C TYR A 239 2.29 15.07 2.81
N ASN A 240 3.45 15.68 3.03
CA ASN A 240 4.19 15.58 4.27
C ASN A 240 4.04 16.86 5.10
N PRO A 241 3.30 16.84 6.23
CA PRO A 241 3.13 18.00 7.09
C PRO A 241 4.46 18.57 7.62
N LYS A 242 5.52 17.75 7.77
CA LYS A 242 6.84 18.23 8.24
C LYS A 242 7.51 19.18 7.27
N THR A 243 7.34 18.97 5.97
CA THR A 243 7.89 19.86 4.93
C THR A 243 7.37 21.29 5.09
N GLU A 244 6.15 21.44 5.60
CA GLU A 244 5.50 22.73 5.78
C GLU A 244 5.66 23.29 7.21
N LEU A 245 5.78 22.43 8.23
CA LEU A 245 5.69 22.83 9.63
C LEU A 245 6.97 22.66 10.45
N ILE A 246 7.91 21.79 10.06
CA ILE A 246 9.14 21.53 10.83
C ILE A 246 10.35 22.01 10.05
N ARG A 247 10.53 21.53 8.80
CA ARG A 247 11.68 21.90 7.96
C ARG A 247 11.71 23.39 7.58
N LYS A 248 10.59 24.11 7.67
CA LYS A 248 10.53 25.57 7.45
C LYS A 248 10.93 26.40 8.68
N PHE A 249 10.91 25.81 9.88
CA PHE A 249 11.19 26.52 11.13
C PHE A 249 12.55 26.14 11.76
N GLU A 250 13.20 25.08 11.27
CA GLU A 250 14.57 24.69 11.66
C GLU A 250 15.66 25.33 10.75
N VAL A 251 15.49 26.60 10.40
CA VAL A 251 16.53 27.42 9.73
C VAL A 251 17.32 28.21 10.77
#